data_AF-A0A0G0ZNM7-F1
#
_entry.id   AF-A0A0G0ZNM7-F1
#
_cell.length_a   1.000
_cell.length_b   1.000
_cell.length_c   1.000
_cell.angle_alpha   90.00
_cell.angle_beta   90.00
_cell.angle_gamma   90.00
#
_symmetry.space_group_name_H-M   'P 1'
#
loop_
_entity.id
_entity.type
_entity.pdbx_description
1 polymer ?
#
loop_
_entity_poly.entity_id
_entity_poly.type
_entity_poly.pdbx_seq_one_letter_code
_entity_poly.pdbx_strand_id
1 'polypeptide(L)'
;MSCLKNFIMTTIKKLNQKLITHDGSFHTDDIFAAATLSIYLEKKGETFEIIRTRNEEIIKNGDYVFDVGGFYDEEKNRFDHHQVNGAGKRDNGIEYASFGLVWKKFGGELCNGETEAELIDQKLVQPIDAGDNGVNLVELKREVIPYFIQYAFNAFRPGWKDVSEKALFVGFLECVQMAKNILTREIGRARDITEAQKIIFTIYRNAENKKIIVLDKKYPWEELMQNYPEPIFVVYPRIDNSWGVEGVAASKFSVEKRKKFPDTWAGLRNGELQEISKVPDALFCHRGLFMAVAKSKEGAVKLAQIALES
;
A
#
# COMPACT_ATOMS: atom_id res chain seq x y z
N MET A 1 38.22 -29.99 42.18
CA MET A 1 38.50 -30.03 40.72
C MET A 1 37.16 -30.13 40.01
N SER A 2 36.54 -28.98 39.72
CA SER A 2 36.70 -28.23 38.47
C SER A 2 35.93 -28.85 37.31
N CYS A 3 34.70 -28.39 37.12
CA CYS A 3 34.17 -28.21 35.77
C CYS A 3 33.11 -27.10 35.81
N LEU A 4 33.58 -25.85 35.92
CA LEU A 4 32.76 -24.70 35.53
C LEU A 4 32.54 -24.81 34.02
N LYS A 5 31.29 -24.99 33.63
CA LYS A 5 30.86 -24.83 32.23
C LYS A 5 31.11 -23.37 31.84
N ASN A 6 32.07 -23.16 30.96
CA ASN A 6 32.27 -21.89 30.26
C ASN A 6 30.99 -21.56 29.49
N PHE A 7 30.21 -20.63 30.04
CA PHE A 7 29.18 -19.91 29.30
C PHE A 7 29.93 -18.91 28.42
N ILE A 8 30.27 -19.31 27.20
CA ILE A 8 30.73 -18.38 26.16
C ILE A 8 29.51 -17.53 25.82
N MET A 9 29.39 -16.37 26.48
CA MET A 9 28.67 -15.24 25.92
C MET A 9 29.45 -14.84 24.67
N THR A 10 29.08 -15.38 23.51
CA THR A 10 29.45 -14.80 22.24
C THR A 10 28.83 -13.42 22.21
N THR A 11 29.63 -12.40 22.55
CA THR A 11 29.29 -11.01 22.28
C THR A 11 29.20 -10.88 20.76
N ILE A 12 28.02 -11.10 20.19
CA ILE A 12 27.73 -10.74 18.82
C ILE A 12 27.98 -9.24 18.77
N LYS A 13 29.11 -8.83 18.18
CA LYS A 13 29.38 -7.44 17.86
C LYS A 13 28.19 -6.99 17.01
N LYS A 14 27.30 -6.19 17.60
CA LYS A 14 26.21 -5.53 16.88
C LYS A 14 26.91 -4.63 15.86
N LEU A 15 26.95 -5.06 14.60
CA LEU A 15 27.55 -4.26 13.53
C LEU A 15 26.75 -2.96 13.45
N ASN A 16 27.45 -1.83 13.42
CA ASN A 16 26.83 -0.53 13.16
C ASN A 16 26.91 -0.28 11.66
N GLN A 17 25.84 -0.65 10.95
CA GLN A 17 25.75 -0.53 9.50
C GLN A 17 25.72 0.94 9.08
N LYS A 18 26.37 1.26 7.96
CA LYS A 18 26.41 2.61 7.39
C LYS A 18 25.48 2.73 6.20
N LEU A 19 24.43 3.53 6.37
CA LEU A 19 23.45 3.87 5.34
C LEU A 19 23.85 5.22 4.77
N ILE A 20 24.30 5.25 3.52
CA ILE A 20 24.83 6.46 2.89
C ILE A 20 23.86 6.95 1.82
N THR A 21 23.55 8.25 1.86
CA THR A 21 22.81 8.95 0.81
C THR A 21 23.33 10.38 0.61
N HIS A 22 22.78 11.13 -0.33
CA HIS A 22 23.24 12.48 -0.63
C HIS A 22 22.83 13.51 0.44
N ASP A 23 23.59 14.60 0.52
CA ASP A 23 23.43 15.72 1.47
C ASP A 23 22.66 16.92 0.87
N GLY A 24 21.96 16.71 -0.25
CA GLY A 24 21.15 17.73 -0.90
C GLY A 24 19.77 17.94 -0.27
N SER A 25 18.87 18.61 -0.98
CA SER A 25 17.44 18.56 -0.64
C SER A 25 16.95 17.12 -0.75
N PHE A 26 16.47 16.54 0.35
CA PHE A 26 15.99 15.16 0.37
C PHE A 26 14.70 15.00 -0.44
N HIS A 27 14.56 13.90 -1.16
CA HIS A 27 13.42 13.56 -2.01
C HIS A 27 12.50 12.54 -1.34
N THR A 28 11.52 12.01 -2.05
CA THR A 28 10.61 11.03 -1.43
C THR A 28 11.19 9.63 -1.49
N ASP A 29 11.96 9.33 -2.54
CA ASP A 29 12.55 8.02 -2.77
C ASP A 29 13.72 7.75 -1.80
N ASP A 30 14.65 8.69 -1.57
CA ASP A 30 15.72 8.58 -0.58
C ASP A 30 15.19 8.45 0.86
N ILE A 31 14.11 9.17 1.20
CA ILE A 31 13.40 9.03 2.48
C ILE A 31 12.86 7.60 2.65
N PHE A 32 12.16 7.06 1.65
CA PHE A 32 11.56 5.73 1.75
C PHE A 32 12.60 4.60 1.61
N ALA A 33 13.69 4.81 0.86
CA ALA A 33 14.84 3.92 0.83
C ALA A 33 15.47 3.81 2.23
N ALA A 34 15.75 4.95 2.88
CA ALA A 34 16.27 4.99 4.24
C ALA A 34 15.30 4.33 5.25
N ALA A 35 14.00 4.58 5.13
CA ALA A 35 12.99 3.95 5.99
C ALA A 35 12.94 2.42 5.83
N THR A 36 13.03 1.93 4.58
CA THR A 36 13.03 0.49 4.26
C THR A 36 14.23 -0.20 4.89
N LEU A 37 15.44 0.33 4.66
CA LEU A 37 16.69 -0.19 5.22
C LEU A 37 16.70 -0.12 6.76
N SER A 38 16.18 0.97 7.33
CA SER A 38 16.06 1.12 8.79
C SER A 38 15.21 0.01 9.41
N ILE A 39 14.00 -0.24 8.87
CA ILE A 39 13.10 -1.29 9.36
C ILE A 39 13.76 -2.67 9.18
N TYR A 40 14.44 -2.88 8.05
CA TYR A 40 15.12 -4.13 7.74
C TYR A 40 16.18 -4.48 8.78
N LEU A 41 17.07 -3.54 9.07
CA LEU A 41 18.15 -3.72 10.03
C LEU A 41 17.63 -3.83 11.47
N GLU A 42 16.60 -3.06 11.82
CA GLU A 42 15.92 -3.17 13.12
C GLU A 42 15.34 -4.58 13.34
N LYS A 43 14.69 -5.16 12.33
CA LYS A 43 14.17 -6.54 12.40
C LYS A 43 15.28 -7.58 12.55
N LYS A 44 16.45 -7.34 11.97
CA LYS A 44 17.64 -8.18 12.13
C LYS A 44 18.33 -7.98 13.49
N GLY A 45 17.89 -7.01 14.30
CA GLY A 45 18.54 -6.66 15.55
C GLY A 45 19.90 -5.98 15.34
N GLU A 46 20.14 -5.41 14.17
CA GLU A 46 21.36 -4.68 13.84
C GLU A 46 21.23 -3.20 14.21
N THR A 47 22.36 -2.56 14.48
CA THR A 47 22.43 -1.11 14.68
C THR A 47 22.88 -0.44 13.39
N PHE A 48 22.52 0.81 13.20
CA PHE A 48 22.94 1.54 12.02
C PHE A 48 23.03 3.05 12.27
N GLU A 49 23.80 3.71 11.41
CA GLU A 49 23.87 5.16 11.28
C GLU A 49 23.51 5.58 9.85
N ILE A 50 22.74 6.67 9.71
CA ILE A 50 22.49 7.28 8.41
C ILE A 50 23.43 8.46 8.26
N ILE A 51 24.23 8.44 7.19
CA ILE A 51 25.19 9.48 6.85
C ILE A 51 24.76 10.09 5.52
N ARG A 52 24.61 11.42 5.51
CA ARG A 52 24.30 12.18 4.29
C ARG A 52 25.56 12.87 3.81
N THR A 53 26.01 12.56 2.60
CA THR A 53 27.28 13.08 2.07
C THR A 53 27.38 12.93 0.55
N ARG A 54 28.24 13.73 -0.08
CA ARG A 54 28.77 13.47 -1.44
C ARG A 54 30.27 13.13 -1.47
N ASN A 55 30.87 12.87 -0.31
CA ASN A 55 32.27 12.46 -0.24
C ASN A 55 32.41 11.01 -0.76
N GLU A 56 33.14 10.85 -1.87
CA GLU A 56 33.34 9.56 -2.55
C GLU A 56 33.99 8.50 -1.67
N GLU A 57 34.92 8.87 -0.77
CA GLU A 57 35.56 7.92 0.13
C GLU A 57 34.57 7.40 1.18
N ILE A 58 33.69 8.25 1.70
CA ILE A 58 32.64 7.83 2.64
C ILE A 58 31.64 6.92 1.92
N ILE A 59 31.20 7.31 0.72
CA ILE A 59 30.27 6.54 -0.12
C ILE A 59 30.84 5.14 -0.41
N LYS A 60 32.11 5.06 -0.82
CA LYS A 60 32.78 3.80 -1.13
C LYS A 60 32.77 2.83 0.05
N ASN A 61 32.90 3.34 1.28
CA ASN A 61 32.94 2.58 2.52
C ASN A 61 31.55 2.36 3.17
N GLY A 62 30.46 2.74 2.51
CA GLY A 62 29.09 2.49 2.99
C GLY A 62 28.67 1.03 2.84
N ASP A 63 27.91 0.51 3.81
CA ASP A 63 27.34 -0.84 3.77
C ASP A 63 26.12 -0.89 2.84
N TYR A 64 25.31 0.16 2.86
CA TYR A 64 24.18 0.40 1.97
C TYR A 64 24.27 1.82 1.44
N VAL A 65 24.30 1.99 0.12
CA VAL A 65 24.36 3.31 -0.51
C VAL A 65 23.16 3.45 -1.44
N PHE A 66 22.43 4.54 -1.31
CA PHE A 66 21.21 4.79 -2.09
C PHE A 66 21.11 6.27 -2.45
N ASP A 67 20.57 6.54 -3.63
CA ASP A 67 20.41 7.89 -4.19
C ASP A 67 21.71 8.71 -4.30
N VAL A 68 22.85 8.01 -4.32
CA VAL A 68 24.18 8.58 -4.49
C VAL A 68 25.17 7.49 -4.94
N GLY A 69 26.25 7.89 -5.60
CA GLY A 69 27.36 7.02 -6.01
C GLY A 69 27.42 6.73 -7.51
N GLY A 70 26.37 7.04 -8.27
CA GLY A 70 26.32 7.05 -9.72
C GLY A 70 26.19 5.68 -10.39
N PHE A 71 25.82 4.63 -9.65
CA PHE A 71 25.53 3.31 -10.23
C PHE A 71 24.64 2.43 -9.35
N TYR A 72 23.94 1.50 -10.00
CA TYR A 72 23.18 0.42 -9.37
C TYR A 72 23.97 -0.90 -9.41
N ASP A 73 24.09 -1.55 -8.24
CA ASP A 73 24.62 -2.90 -8.07
C ASP A 73 23.93 -3.55 -6.86
N GLU A 74 22.98 -4.44 -7.14
CA GLU A 74 22.16 -5.09 -6.12
C GLU A 74 23.00 -5.90 -5.13
N GLU A 75 24.00 -6.66 -5.60
CA GLU A 75 24.86 -7.51 -4.77
C GLU A 75 25.71 -6.69 -3.81
N LYS A 76 26.16 -5.51 -4.24
CA LYS A 76 26.96 -4.58 -3.43
C LYS A 76 26.14 -3.57 -2.64
N ASN A 77 24.81 -3.69 -2.61
CA ASN A 77 23.91 -2.72 -1.97
C ASN A 77 24.16 -1.27 -2.42
N ARG A 78 24.25 -1.07 -3.74
CA ARG A 78 24.36 0.24 -4.37
C ARG A 78 23.07 0.48 -5.16
N PHE A 79 22.29 1.47 -4.73
CA PHE A 79 20.92 1.70 -5.19
C PHE A 79 20.77 3.13 -5.69
N ASP A 80 21.56 3.49 -6.70
CA ASP A 80 21.44 4.78 -7.39
C ASP A 80 20.78 4.59 -8.77
N HIS A 81 20.02 5.59 -9.21
CA HIS A 81 19.34 5.62 -10.50
C HIS A 81 19.84 6.72 -11.44
N HIS A 82 20.71 7.62 -10.98
CA HIS A 82 21.16 8.81 -11.72
C HIS A 82 22.12 8.53 -12.90
N GLN A 83 22.59 7.29 -13.09
CA GLN A 83 23.44 6.92 -14.22
C GLN A 83 22.76 7.14 -15.58
N VAL A 84 23.56 7.33 -16.64
CA VAL A 84 23.10 7.68 -18.00
C VAL A 84 21.98 6.78 -18.55
N ASN A 85 21.99 5.50 -18.21
CA ASN A 85 21.00 4.52 -18.68
C ASN A 85 19.92 4.18 -17.63
N GLY A 86 19.85 4.94 -16.53
CA GLY A 86 18.99 4.64 -15.39
C GLY A 86 19.36 3.33 -14.68
N ALA A 87 18.50 2.87 -13.77
CA ALA A 87 18.66 1.59 -13.06
C ALA A 87 17.75 0.46 -13.60
N GLY A 88 17.28 0.62 -14.84
CA GLY A 88 16.28 -0.25 -15.43
C GLY A 88 14.84 0.15 -15.07
N LYS A 89 13.88 -0.67 -15.50
CA LYS A 89 12.45 -0.40 -15.36
C LYS A 89 11.65 -1.68 -15.15
N ARG A 90 10.45 -1.54 -14.60
CA ARG A 90 9.44 -2.61 -14.50
C ARG A 90 8.79 -2.87 -15.85
N ASP A 91 8.04 -3.99 -15.96
CA ASP A 91 7.34 -4.39 -17.19
C ASP A 91 6.32 -3.35 -17.68
N ASN A 92 5.72 -2.61 -16.75
CA ASN A 92 4.79 -1.51 -17.07
C ASN A 92 5.50 -0.22 -17.53
N GLY A 93 6.83 -0.23 -17.62
CA GLY A 93 7.64 0.87 -18.13
C GLY A 93 8.07 1.89 -17.07
N ILE A 94 7.61 1.78 -15.81
CA ILE A 94 8.05 2.68 -14.73
C ILE A 94 9.51 2.37 -14.38
N GLU A 95 10.38 3.37 -14.57
CA GLU A 95 11.79 3.31 -14.20
C GLU A 95 11.95 3.22 -12.67
N TYR A 96 13.00 2.55 -12.23
CA TYR A 96 13.31 2.48 -10.80
C TYR A 96 13.98 3.77 -10.33
N ALA A 97 13.53 4.32 -9.21
CA ALA A 97 14.30 5.26 -8.38
C ALA A 97 14.91 4.50 -7.19
N SER A 98 15.62 5.21 -6.31
CA SER A 98 16.37 4.59 -5.22
C SER A 98 15.48 3.79 -4.27
N PHE A 99 14.26 4.26 -3.99
CA PHE A 99 13.27 3.50 -3.21
C PHE A 99 12.90 2.19 -3.89
N GLY A 100 12.55 2.20 -5.17
CA GLY A 100 12.25 1.02 -5.95
C GLY A 100 13.34 -0.03 -5.94
N LEU A 101 14.61 0.39 -6.08
CA LEU A 101 15.76 -0.53 -6.07
C LEU A 101 15.94 -1.20 -4.71
N VAL A 102 15.82 -0.42 -3.62
CA VAL A 102 15.87 -0.95 -2.26
C VAL A 102 14.68 -1.88 -1.98
N TRP A 103 13.47 -1.48 -2.38
CA TRP A 103 12.26 -2.28 -2.18
C TRP A 103 12.30 -3.58 -2.96
N LYS A 104 12.79 -3.56 -4.20
CA LYS A 104 12.98 -4.75 -5.03
C LYS A 104 13.83 -5.82 -4.32
N LYS A 105 14.89 -5.40 -3.62
CA LYS A 105 15.77 -6.34 -2.91
C LYS A 105 15.21 -6.81 -1.56
N PHE A 106 14.66 -5.89 -0.76
CA PHE A 106 14.34 -6.16 0.65
C PHE A 106 12.84 -6.27 0.96
N GLY A 107 11.97 -5.86 0.04
CA GLY A 107 10.52 -5.79 0.23
C GLY A 107 9.90 -7.16 0.55
N GLY A 108 10.28 -8.20 -0.20
CA GLY A 108 9.82 -9.58 0.01
C GLY A 108 10.14 -10.10 1.42
N GLU A 109 11.40 -9.93 1.87
CA GLU A 109 11.83 -10.31 3.21
C GLU A 109 11.12 -9.48 4.29
N LEU A 110 10.98 -8.17 4.09
CA LEU A 110 10.27 -7.29 5.04
C LEU A 110 8.80 -7.66 5.20
N CYS A 111 8.15 -8.07 4.11
CA CYS A 111 6.75 -8.45 4.10
C CYS A 111 6.53 -9.89 4.58
N ASN A 112 7.56 -10.74 4.58
CA ASN A 112 7.49 -12.20 4.68
C ASN A 112 6.69 -12.83 3.51
N GLY A 113 6.78 -12.26 2.31
CA GLY A 113 6.06 -12.73 1.13
C GLY A 113 6.12 -11.75 -0.05
N GLU A 114 6.31 -12.30 -1.26
CA GLU A 114 6.39 -11.52 -2.50
C GLU A 114 5.05 -10.91 -2.91
N THR A 115 3.93 -11.57 -2.59
CA THR A 115 2.59 -11.05 -2.92
C THR A 115 2.31 -9.75 -2.16
N GLU A 116 2.61 -9.71 -0.88
CA GLU A 116 2.48 -8.52 -0.05
C GLU A 116 3.44 -7.41 -0.51
N ALA A 117 4.67 -7.78 -0.88
CA ALA A 117 5.66 -6.83 -1.39
C ALA A 117 5.21 -6.18 -2.71
N GLU A 118 4.63 -6.96 -3.63
CA GLU A 118 4.11 -6.49 -4.91
C GLU A 118 2.90 -5.54 -4.72
N LEU A 119 2.00 -5.83 -3.76
CA LEU A 119 0.89 -4.93 -3.45
C LEU A 119 1.38 -3.55 -3.00
N ILE A 120 2.45 -3.51 -2.21
CA ILE A 120 3.06 -2.25 -1.77
C ILE A 120 3.86 -1.61 -2.90
N ASP A 121 4.53 -2.40 -3.74
CA ASP A 121 5.26 -1.92 -4.90
C ASP A 121 4.34 -1.12 -5.83
N GLN A 122 3.20 -1.71 -6.22
CA GLN A 122 2.23 -1.05 -7.09
C GLN A 122 1.57 0.17 -6.43
N LYS A 123 1.28 0.12 -5.13
CA LYS A 123 0.49 1.14 -4.43
C LYS A 123 1.32 2.34 -3.96
N LEU A 124 2.57 2.12 -3.58
CA LEU A 124 3.40 3.10 -2.88
C LEU A 124 4.73 3.34 -3.60
N VAL A 125 5.44 2.29 -3.98
CA VAL A 125 6.81 2.38 -4.52
C VAL A 125 6.80 2.94 -5.94
N GLN A 126 6.07 2.30 -6.85
CA GLN A 126 5.98 2.72 -8.25
C GLN A 126 5.49 4.16 -8.43
N PRO A 127 4.48 4.66 -7.69
CA PRO A 127 4.10 6.07 -7.76
C PRO A 127 5.20 7.04 -7.31
N ILE A 128 6.01 6.66 -6.32
CA ILE A 128 7.15 7.46 -5.85
C ILE A 128 8.25 7.44 -6.89
N ASP A 129 8.64 6.25 -7.38
CA ASP A 129 9.64 6.09 -8.44
C ASP A 129 9.25 6.85 -9.71
N ALA A 130 7.98 6.80 -10.12
CA ALA A 130 7.48 7.53 -11.27
C ALA A 130 7.65 9.04 -11.06
N GLY A 131 7.25 9.57 -9.90
CA GLY A 131 7.39 10.99 -9.60
C GLY A 131 8.84 11.46 -9.59
N ASP A 132 9.74 10.63 -9.06
CA ASP A 132 11.16 10.95 -8.96
C ASP A 132 11.87 10.92 -10.33
N ASN A 133 11.49 9.96 -11.19
CA ASN A 133 11.92 9.92 -12.60
C ASN A 133 11.15 10.89 -13.51
N GLY A 134 10.36 11.83 -12.95
CA GLY A 134 9.67 12.87 -13.72
C GLY A 134 8.46 12.41 -14.54
N VAL A 135 7.90 11.24 -14.24
CA VAL A 135 6.73 10.65 -14.91
C VAL A 135 5.45 10.99 -14.13
N ASN A 136 4.51 11.64 -14.82
CA ASN A 136 3.19 11.93 -14.27
C ASN A 136 2.23 10.75 -14.45
N LEU A 137 1.70 10.21 -13.34
CA LEU A 137 0.69 9.15 -13.34
C LEU A 137 -0.76 9.66 -13.34
N VAL A 138 -0.96 10.97 -13.24
CA VAL A 138 -2.28 11.59 -13.12
C VAL A 138 -2.47 12.66 -14.18
N GLU A 139 -3.59 12.60 -14.89
CA GLU A 139 -4.07 13.67 -15.78
C GLU A 139 -4.95 14.66 -15.01
N LEU A 140 -4.68 15.96 -15.17
CA LEU A 140 -5.41 17.01 -14.47
C LEU A 140 -6.72 17.36 -15.21
N LYS A 141 -7.86 17.21 -14.53
CA LYS A 141 -9.18 17.60 -15.08
C LYS A 141 -9.51 19.08 -14.87
N ARG A 142 -8.73 19.78 -14.04
CA ARG A 142 -8.88 21.19 -13.65
C ARG A 142 -7.48 21.76 -13.41
N GLU A 143 -7.35 23.08 -13.42
CA GLU A 143 -6.08 23.81 -13.20
C GLU A 143 -5.66 23.82 -11.72
N VAL A 144 -5.71 22.67 -11.05
CA VAL A 144 -5.29 22.47 -9.66
C VAL A 144 -4.58 21.12 -9.56
N ILE A 145 -3.37 21.14 -9.00
CA ILE A 145 -2.54 19.94 -8.83
C ILE A 145 -2.89 19.27 -7.49
N PRO A 146 -3.10 17.94 -7.44
CA PRO A 146 -3.27 17.22 -6.18
C PRO A 146 -2.06 17.38 -5.25
N TYR A 147 -2.32 17.51 -3.96
CA TYR A 147 -1.26 17.55 -2.96
C TYR A 147 -0.76 16.13 -2.67
N PHE A 148 0.28 15.71 -3.40
CA PHE A 148 0.91 14.40 -3.23
C PHE A 148 1.85 14.31 -2.02
N ILE A 149 2.23 13.09 -1.64
CA ILE A 149 3.10 12.82 -0.48
C ILE A 149 4.46 13.52 -0.58
N GLN A 150 5.01 13.68 -1.78
CA GLN A 150 6.26 14.42 -1.98
C GLN A 150 6.17 15.87 -1.51
N TYR A 151 5.00 16.52 -1.65
CA TYR A 151 4.83 17.87 -1.14
C TYR A 151 4.77 17.91 0.38
N ALA A 152 4.22 16.87 1.01
CA ALA A 152 4.20 16.74 2.46
C ALA A 152 5.61 16.63 3.03
N PHE A 153 6.50 15.85 2.39
CA PHE A 153 7.91 15.79 2.80
C PHE A 153 8.68 17.06 2.44
N ASN A 154 8.43 17.67 1.28
CA ASN A 154 9.03 18.94 0.91
C ASN A 154 8.75 20.06 1.93
N ALA A 155 7.61 20.00 2.63
CA ALA A 155 7.27 20.96 3.68
C ALA A 155 8.21 20.92 4.91
N PHE A 156 8.96 19.83 5.10
CA PHE A 156 9.98 19.70 6.15
C PHE A 156 11.36 20.20 5.70
N ARG A 157 11.52 20.60 4.43
CA ARG A 157 12.76 21.23 3.96
C ARG A 157 12.82 22.66 4.55
N PRO A 158 13.98 23.10 5.06
CA PRO A 158 14.11 24.46 5.55
C PRO A 158 13.89 25.46 4.41
N GLY A 159 13.26 26.60 4.73
CA GLY A 159 13.12 27.70 3.79
C GLY A 159 14.47 28.34 3.46
N TRP A 160 14.50 29.14 2.40
CA TRP A 160 15.74 29.78 1.89
C TRP A 160 16.47 30.67 2.91
N LYS A 161 15.79 31.14 3.96
CA LYS A 161 16.38 31.98 5.01
C LYS A 161 17.11 31.18 6.09
N ASP A 162 16.72 29.93 6.31
CA ASP A 162 17.15 29.12 7.46
C ASP A 162 17.78 27.79 7.01
N VAL A 163 18.17 27.69 5.72
CA VAL A 163 18.78 26.50 5.16
C VAL A 163 20.18 26.27 5.72
N SER A 164 20.40 25.07 6.26
CA SER A 164 21.70 24.58 6.67
C SER A 164 21.73 23.07 6.53
N GLU A 165 22.92 22.48 6.44
CA GLU A 165 23.10 21.03 6.44
C GLU A 165 22.42 20.38 7.65
N LYS A 166 22.57 20.99 8.83
CA LYS A 166 21.91 20.54 10.07
C LYS A 166 20.38 20.57 9.94
N ALA A 167 19.80 21.66 9.43
CA ALA A 167 18.36 21.78 9.28
C ALA A 167 17.80 20.77 8.25
N LEU A 168 18.51 20.55 7.14
CA LEU A 168 18.18 19.53 6.14
C LEU A 168 18.24 18.12 6.73
N PHE A 169 19.26 17.82 7.55
CA PHE A 169 19.39 16.50 8.16
C PHE A 169 18.30 16.23 9.21
N VAL A 170 17.96 17.22 10.03
CA VAL A 170 16.85 17.10 11.00
C VAL A 170 15.52 16.84 10.27
N GLY A 171 15.18 17.66 9.27
CA GLY A 171 13.95 17.46 8.50
C GLY A 171 13.89 16.12 7.77
N PHE A 172 15.04 15.65 7.26
CA PHE A 172 15.16 14.32 6.67
C PHE A 172 14.86 13.22 7.68
N LEU A 173 15.46 13.24 8.87
CA LEU A 173 15.23 12.21 9.89
C LEU A 173 13.77 12.17 10.37
N GLU A 174 13.12 13.34 10.50
CA GLU A 174 11.69 13.42 10.80
C GLU A 174 10.85 12.75 9.70
N CYS A 175 11.16 13.02 8.43
CA CYS A 175 10.46 12.39 7.31
C CYS A 175 10.74 10.89 7.22
N VAL A 176 11.97 10.44 7.46
CA VAL A 176 12.30 8.99 7.53
C VAL A 176 11.47 8.32 8.61
N GLN A 177 11.32 8.92 9.78
CA GLN A 177 10.48 8.35 10.85
C GLN A 177 8.99 8.30 10.45
N MET A 178 8.49 9.30 9.73
CA MET A 178 7.13 9.29 9.16
C MET A 178 6.97 8.19 8.10
N ALA A 179 7.94 8.05 7.20
CA ALA A 179 7.95 7.02 6.17
C ALA A 179 8.00 5.62 6.77
N LYS A 180 8.80 5.39 7.83
CA LYS A 180 8.82 4.13 8.60
C LYS A 180 7.44 3.79 9.14
N ASN A 181 6.74 4.79 9.69
CA ASN A 181 5.40 4.64 10.24
C ASN A 181 4.36 4.29 9.16
N ILE A 182 4.45 4.91 7.98
CA ILE A 182 3.59 4.60 6.84
C ILE A 182 3.88 3.18 6.35
N LEU A 183 5.15 2.88 6.05
CA LEU A 183 5.57 1.62 5.47
C LEU A 183 5.23 0.42 6.37
N THR A 184 5.45 0.53 7.67
CA THR A 184 5.08 -0.52 8.64
C THR A 184 3.58 -0.81 8.62
N ARG A 185 2.73 0.22 8.50
CA ARG A 185 1.27 0.07 8.42
C ARG A 185 0.85 -0.53 7.08
N GLU A 186 1.49 -0.12 5.99
CA GLU A 186 1.23 -0.70 4.66
C GLU A 186 1.64 -2.18 4.60
N ILE A 187 2.75 -2.58 5.23
CA ILE A 187 3.13 -4.00 5.41
C ILE A 187 2.06 -4.78 6.18
N GLY A 188 1.55 -4.22 7.29
CA GLY A 188 0.45 -4.83 8.04
C GLY A 188 -0.81 -5.00 7.19
N ARG A 189 -1.22 -3.94 6.48
CA ARG A 189 -2.38 -3.97 5.59
C ARG A 189 -2.24 -4.94 4.43
N ALA A 190 -1.06 -5.03 3.82
CA ALA A 190 -0.81 -5.97 2.74
C ALA A 190 -1.01 -7.42 3.21
N ARG A 191 -0.54 -7.76 4.41
CA ARG A 191 -0.78 -9.08 5.02
C ARG A 191 -2.26 -9.34 5.27
N ASP A 192 -2.96 -8.37 5.86
CA ASP A 192 -4.40 -8.48 6.13
C ASP A 192 -5.19 -8.67 4.82
N ILE A 193 -4.82 -7.96 3.75
CA ILE A 193 -5.41 -8.09 2.42
C ILE A 193 -5.17 -9.50 1.86
N THR A 194 -3.92 -9.98 1.86
CA THR A 194 -3.59 -11.31 1.32
C THR A 194 -4.29 -12.43 2.10
N GLU A 195 -4.38 -12.33 3.42
CA GLU A 195 -5.14 -13.28 4.24
C GLU A 195 -6.63 -13.24 3.90
N ALA A 196 -7.22 -12.05 3.84
CA ALA A 196 -8.62 -11.87 3.48
C ALA A 196 -8.93 -12.43 2.09
N GLN A 197 -8.06 -12.19 1.10
CA GLN A 197 -8.23 -12.70 -0.25
C GLN A 197 -8.29 -14.24 -0.29
N LYS A 198 -7.49 -14.95 0.52
CA LYS A 198 -7.55 -16.43 0.61
C LYS A 198 -8.90 -16.91 1.16
N ILE A 199 -9.42 -16.22 2.18
CA ILE A 199 -10.72 -16.53 2.78
C ILE A 199 -11.84 -16.26 1.77
N ILE A 200 -11.86 -15.07 1.17
CA ILE A 200 -12.84 -14.66 0.18
C ILE A 200 -12.83 -15.62 -1.02
N PHE A 201 -11.65 -16.02 -1.51
CA PHE A 201 -11.54 -16.97 -2.61
C PHE A 201 -12.15 -18.33 -2.26
N THR A 202 -11.97 -18.80 -1.03
CA THR A 202 -12.59 -20.04 -0.54
C THR A 202 -14.12 -19.92 -0.50
N ILE A 203 -14.64 -18.80 0.01
CA ILE A 203 -16.09 -18.50 0.03
C ILE A 203 -16.62 -18.48 -1.41
N TYR A 204 -15.95 -17.76 -2.31
CA TYR A 204 -16.32 -17.67 -3.72
C TYR A 204 -16.36 -19.03 -4.42
N ARG A 205 -15.34 -19.87 -4.19
CA ARG A 205 -15.26 -21.20 -4.81
C ARG A 205 -16.40 -22.12 -4.35
N ASN A 206 -16.79 -22.02 -3.09
CA ASN A 206 -17.83 -22.86 -2.50
C ASN A 206 -19.25 -22.27 -2.64
N ALA A 207 -19.39 -21.06 -3.19
CA ALA A 207 -20.70 -20.43 -3.39
C ALA A 207 -21.51 -21.17 -4.46
N GLU A 208 -22.72 -21.61 -4.10
CA GLU A 208 -23.66 -22.25 -5.02
C GLU A 208 -24.09 -21.29 -6.14
N ASN A 209 -24.36 -20.03 -5.78
CA ASN A 209 -24.65 -18.95 -6.72
C ASN A 209 -23.48 -17.96 -6.78
N LYS A 210 -22.63 -18.09 -7.80
CA LYS A 210 -21.48 -17.21 -7.99
C LYS A 210 -21.82 -15.75 -8.34
N LYS A 211 -23.09 -15.43 -8.64
CA LYS A 211 -23.52 -14.05 -8.90
C LYS A 211 -23.73 -13.24 -7.62
N ILE A 212 -23.99 -13.90 -6.48
CA ILE A 212 -24.20 -13.27 -5.18
C ILE A 212 -23.27 -13.94 -4.16
N ILE A 213 -22.18 -13.26 -3.82
CA ILE A 213 -21.18 -13.79 -2.88
C ILE A 213 -21.51 -13.29 -1.47
N VAL A 214 -21.69 -14.20 -0.52
CA VAL A 214 -22.03 -13.85 0.85
C VAL A 214 -20.84 -14.09 1.77
N LEU A 215 -20.31 -13.02 2.33
CA LEU A 215 -19.18 -13.02 3.26
C LEU A 215 -19.68 -13.09 4.72
N ASP A 216 -18.89 -13.72 5.59
CA ASP A 216 -19.16 -13.80 7.03
C ASP A 216 -18.55 -12.64 7.83
N LYS A 217 -17.67 -11.84 7.21
CA LYS A 217 -17.14 -10.57 7.74
C LYS A 217 -17.00 -9.54 6.62
N LYS A 218 -16.79 -8.27 7.00
CA LYS A 218 -16.44 -7.21 6.04
C LYS A 218 -14.95 -7.29 5.68
N TYR A 219 -14.63 -8.09 4.68
CA TYR A 219 -13.29 -8.19 4.08
C TYR A 219 -13.08 -7.14 2.96
N PRO A 220 -11.84 -6.82 2.58
CA PRO A 220 -11.52 -6.07 1.36
C PRO A 220 -11.71 -6.95 0.10
N TRP A 221 -12.95 -7.15 -0.33
CA TRP A 221 -13.32 -8.09 -1.39
C TRP A 221 -13.25 -7.52 -2.80
N GLU A 222 -13.20 -6.19 -2.93
CA GLU A 222 -13.46 -5.47 -4.17
C GLU A 222 -12.52 -5.89 -5.29
N GLU A 223 -11.21 -5.89 -5.06
CA GLU A 223 -10.22 -6.24 -6.08
C GLU A 223 -10.35 -7.70 -6.51
N LEU A 224 -10.52 -8.63 -5.57
CA LEU A 224 -10.60 -10.05 -5.87
C LEU A 224 -11.86 -10.40 -6.68
N MET A 225 -13.01 -9.84 -6.32
CA MET A 225 -14.26 -10.14 -7.02
C MET A 225 -14.29 -9.61 -8.45
N GLN A 226 -13.52 -8.55 -8.74
CA GLN A 226 -13.42 -8.00 -10.08
C GLN A 226 -12.64 -8.90 -11.04
N ASN A 227 -11.80 -9.81 -10.54
CA ASN A 227 -11.03 -10.76 -11.34
C ASN A 227 -11.88 -11.92 -11.91
N TYR A 228 -13.13 -12.07 -11.46
CA TYR A 228 -14.04 -13.13 -11.93
C TYR A 228 -15.24 -12.51 -12.64
N PRO A 229 -15.72 -13.05 -13.77
CA PRO A 229 -16.87 -12.49 -14.49
C PRO A 229 -18.23 -12.71 -13.79
N GLU A 230 -18.34 -13.72 -12.93
CA GLU A 230 -19.63 -14.15 -12.37
C GLU A 230 -20.18 -13.24 -11.25
N PRO A 231 -19.37 -12.77 -10.26
CA PRO A 231 -19.88 -11.96 -9.15
C PRO A 231 -20.54 -10.65 -9.61
N ILE A 232 -21.78 -10.43 -9.21
CA ILE A 232 -22.54 -9.20 -9.49
C ILE A 232 -22.75 -8.41 -8.21
N PHE A 233 -23.09 -9.10 -7.12
CA PHE A 233 -23.29 -8.50 -5.80
C PHE A 233 -22.49 -9.24 -4.73
N VAL A 234 -22.04 -8.49 -3.72
CA VAL A 234 -21.42 -9.02 -2.51
C VAL A 234 -22.21 -8.59 -1.29
N VAL A 235 -22.57 -9.57 -0.46
CA VAL A 235 -23.31 -9.40 0.79
C VAL A 235 -22.36 -9.58 1.97
N TYR A 236 -22.38 -8.69 2.96
CA TYR A 236 -21.47 -8.72 4.10
C TYR A 236 -22.08 -8.10 5.37
N PRO A 237 -21.69 -8.55 6.56
CA PRO A 237 -22.13 -7.92 7.81
C PRO A 237 -21.44 -6.57 8.03
N ARG A 238 -22.13 -5.67 8.70
CA ARG A 238 -21.67 -4.33 9.07
C ARG A 238 -21.43 -4.23 10.57
N ILE A 239 -20.70 -3.19 10.98
CA ILE A 239 -20.33 -2.96 12.40
C ILE A 239 -21.57 -2.73 13.28
N ASP A 240 -22.64 -2.18 12.70
CA ASP A 240 -23.92 -1.94 13.37
C ASP A 240 -24.85 -3.16 13.40
N ASN A 241 -24.32 -4.37 13.13
CA ASN A 241 -25.03 -5.64 13.00
C ASN A 241 -26.06 -5.71 11.85
N SER A 242 -26.17 -4.67 11.01
CA SER A 242 -26.92 -4.75 9.76
C SER A 242 -26.11 -5.46 8.68
N TRP A 243 -26.73 -5.73 7.54
CA TRP A 243 -26.11 -6.40 6.40
C TRP A 243 -26.12 -5.49 5.17
N GLY A 244 -24.94 -5.30 4.59
CA GLY A 244 -24.78 -4.57 3.34
C GLY A 244 -24.82 -5.51 2.15
N VAL A 245 -25.31 -5.01 1.02
CA VAL A 245 -25.14 -5.59 -0.30
C VAL A 245 -24.61 -4.51 -1.24
N GLU A 246 -23.50 -4.80 -1.93
CA GLU A 246 -22.87 -3.86 -2.87
C GLU A 246 -22.65 -4.50 -4.23
N GLY A 247 -22.82 -3.72 -5.30
CA GLY A 247 -22.49 -4.14 -6.66
C GLY A 247 -20.98 -4.22 -6.90
N VAL A 248 -20.54 -5.25 -7.60
CA VAL A 248 -19.15 -5.41 -8.05
C VAL A 248 -18.87 -4.40 -9.17
N ALA A 249 -17.70 -3.74 -9.15
CA ALA A 249 -17.32 -2.80 -10.20
C ALA A 249 -17.16 -3.49 -11.57
N ALA A 250 -17.41 -2.75 -12.65
CA ALA A 250 -17.27 -3.24 -14.02
C ALA A 250 -15.79 -3.53 -14.38
N SER A 251 -14.85 -2.78 -13.80
CA SER A 251 -13.40 -2.99 -13.95
C SER A 251 -12.60 -2.35 -12.81
N LYS A 252 -11.31 -2.71 -12.68
CA LYS A 252 -10.36 -2.26 -11.62
C LYS A 252 -10.31 -0.73 -11.43
N PHE A 253 -10.55 0.03 -12.48
CA PHE A 253 -10.45 1.49 -12.47
C PHE A 253 -11.78 2.21 -12.71
N SER A 254 -12.90 1.48 -12.69
CA SER A 254 -14.23 2.04 -12.90
C SER A 254 -15.03 2.15 -11.61
N VAL A 255 -15.74 3.27 -11.47
CA VAL A 255 -16.76 3.44 -10.42
C VAL A 255 -18.11 2.84 -10.82
N GLU A 256 -18.27 2.48 -12.09
CA GLU A 256 -19.48 1.84 -12.62
C GLU A 256 -19.59 0.42 -12.09
N LYS A 257 -20.80 0.01 -11.69
CA LYS A 257 -21.10 -1.33 -11.19
C LYS A 257 -21.60 -2.21 -12.33
N ARG A 258 -21.28 -3.51 -12.29
CA ARG A 258 -21.77 -4.52 -13.26
C ARG A 258 -23.29 -4.56 -13.34
N LYS A 259 -23.95 -4.32 -12.20
CA LYS A 259 -25.39 -4.14 -12.10
C LYS A 259 -25.71 -3.15 -10.98
N LYS A 260 -26.69 -2.29 -11.22
CA LYS A 260 -27.26 -1.38 -10.23
C LYS A 260 -28.51 -1.98 -9.61
N PHE A 261 -28.87 -1.49 -8.43
CA PHE A 261 -30.21 -1.73 -7.86
C PHE A 261 -31.30 -1.06 -8.72
N PRO A 262 -32.57 -1.50 -8.64
CA PRO A 262 -33.67 -0.91 -9.40
C PRO A 262 -33.75 0.61 -9.24
N ASP A 263 -33.97 1.34 -10.34
CA ASP A 263 -34.02 2.82 -10.32
C ASP A 263 -35.06 3.37 -9.35
N THR A 264 -36.16 2.64 -9.16
CA THR A 264 -37.23 2.99 -8.22
C THR A 264 -36.81 2.93 -6.75
N TRP A 265 -35.66 2.33 -6.42
CA TRP A 265 -35.14 2.27 -5.04
C TRP A 265 -34.23 3.44 -4.69
N ALA A 266 -33.87 4.30 -5.65
CA ALA A 266 -32.83 5.31 -5.48
C ALA A 266 -33.10 6.25 -4.29
N GLY A 267 -32.31 6.10 -3.22
CA GLY A 267 -32.38 6.94 -2.02
C GLY A 267 -33.47 6.57 -1.02
N LEU A 268 -34.29 5.55 -1.30
CA LEU A 268 -35.36 5.11 -0.42
C LEU A 268 -34.83 4.50 0.88
N ARG A 269 -35.62 4.63 1.95
CA ARG A 269 -35.30 4.18 3.31
C ARG A 269 -36.50 3.47 3.95
N ASN A 270 -36.20 2.50 4.81
CA ASN A 270 -37.16 1.83 5.69
C ASN A 270 -38.48 1.48 4.97
N GLY A 271 -39.63 1.95 5.49
CA GLY A 271 -40.97 1.58 5.00
C GLY A 271 -41.17 1.72 3.49
N GLU A 272 -40.70 2.82 2.89
CA GLU A 272 -40.82 3.04 1.43
C GLU A 272 -40.04 1.97 0.65
N LEU A 273 -38.81 1.70 1.07
CA LEU A 273 -37.98 0.65 0.45
C LEU A 273 -38.56 -0.74 0.71
N GLN A 274 -39.08 -1.01 1.91
CA GLN A 274 -39.69 -2.28 2.28
C GLN A 274 -40.94 -2.55 1.45
N GLU A 275 -41.77 -1.54 1.24
CA GLU A 275 -42.99 -1.64 0.45
C GLU A 275 -42.70 -1.93 -1.02
N ILE A 276 -41.74 -1.23 -1.63
CA ILE A 276 -41.43 -1.41 -3.06
C ILE A 276 -40.58 -2.64 -3.34
N SER A 277 -39.63 -2.97 -2.47
CA SER A 277 -38.76 -4.15 -2.64
C SER A 277 -39.41 -5.45 -2.17
N LYS A 278 -40.50 -5.35 -1.38
CA LYS A 278 -41.11 -6.50 -0.69
C LYS A 278 -40.13 -7.23 0.25
N VAL A 279 -39.11 -6.54 0.75
CA VAL A 279 -38.16 -7.03 1.76
C VAL A 279 -38.43 -6.30 3.09
N PRO A 280 -39.11 -6.93 4.07
CA PRO A 280 -39.64 -6.24 5.26
C PRO A 280 -38.60 -5.60 6.17
N ASP A 281 -37.34 -6.02 6.08
CA ASP A 281 -36.25 -5.53 6.91
C ASP A 281 -35.22 -4.72 6.11
N ALA A 282 -35.55 -4.31 4.88
CA ALA A 282 -34.75 -3.37 4.12
C ALA A 282 -34.66 -2.01 4.85
N LEU A 283 -33.46 -1.45 4.90
CA LEU A 283 -33.16 -0.23 5.65
C LEU A 283 -32.89 0.96 4.73
N PHE A 284 -32.12 0.76 3.66
CA PHE A 284 -31.65 1.85 2.81
C PHE A 284 -31.14 1.35 1.46
N CYS A 285 -31.39 2.09 0.38
CA CYS A 285 -30.69 1.95 -0.88
C CYS A 285 -30.03 3.29 -1.28
N HIS A 286 -28.74 3.26 -1.62
CA HIS A 286 -28.01 4.46 -2.00
C HIS A 286 -28.60 5.08 -3.27
N ARG A 287 -28.67 6.42 -3.36
CA ARG A 287 -29.15 7.17 -4.54
C ARG A 287 -28.48 6.76 -5.85
N GLY A 288 -27.17 6.48 -5.78
CA GLY A 288 -26.37 6.00 -6.92
C GLY A 288 -26.56 4.51 -7.24
N LEU A 289 -27.45 3.80 -6.53
CA LEU A 289 -27.87 2.43 -6.79
C LEU A 289 -26.74 1.41 -6.81
N PHE A 290 -25.65 1.68 -6.09
CA PHE A 290 -24.51 0.78 -6.00
C PHE A 290 -24.50 -0.07 -4.72
N MET A 291 -25.28 0.32 -3.69
CA MET A 291 -25.33 -0.38 -2.40
C MET A 291 -26.73 -0.27 -1.78
N ALA A 292 -27.16 -1.34 -1.12
CA ALA A 292 -28.33 -1.37 -0.25
C ALA A 292 -27.99 -2.04 1.10
N VAL A 293 -28.88 -1.88 2.08
CA VAL A 293 -28.71 -2.38 3.45
C VAL A 293 -30.01 -2.97 3.94
N ALA A 294 -29.93 -4.11 4.64
CA ALA A 294 -31.03 -4.74 5.36
C ALA A 294 -30.61 -5.05 6.81
N LYS A 295 -31.57 -5.34 7.69
CA LYS A 295 -31.26 -5.74 9.07
C LYS A 295 -30.62 -7.14 9.13
N SER A 296 -31.07 -8.07 8.30
CA SER A 296 -30.63 -9.47 8.28
C SER A 296 -29.84 -9.82 7.02
N LYS A 297 -29.08 -10.91 7.11
CA LYS A 297 -28.39 -11.53 5.97
C LYS A 297 -29.38 -11.91 4.88
N GLU A 298 -30.49 -12.51 5.27
CA GLU A 298 -31.55 -12.99 4.39
C GLU A 298 -32.18 -11.84 3.62
N GLY A 299 -32.45 -10.72 4.30
CA GLY A 299 -32.93 -9.49 3.67
C GLY A 299 -31.95 -8.94 2.63
N ALA A 300 -30.66 -8.85 2.98
CA ALA A 300 -29.63 -8.36 2.05
C ALA A 300 -29.45 -9.27 0.82
N VAL A 301 -29.49 -10.59 1.01
CA VAL A 301 -29.49 -11.57 -0.09
C VAL A 301 -30.74 -11.41 -0.95
N LYS A 302 -31.93 -11.20 -0.37
CA LYS A 302 -33.16 -11.03 -1.13
C LYS A 302 -33.14 -9.75 -1.97
N LEU A 303 -32.62 -8.65 -1.43
CA LEU A 303 -32.40 -7.42 -2.19
C LEU A 303 -31.46 -7.65 -3.38
N ALA A 304 -30.37 -8.40 -3.18
CA ALA A 304 -29.44 -8.77 -4.25
C ALA A 304 -30.11 -9.61 -5.35
N GLN A 305 -30.97 -10.57 -4.97
CA GLN A 305 -31.71 -11.42 -5.92
C GLN A 305 -32.70 -10.61 -6.77
N ILE A 306 -33.50 -9.75 -6.14
CA ILE A 306 -34.44 -8.87 -6.86
C ILE A 306 -33.68 -7.96 -7.81
N ALA A 307 -32.60 -7.35 -7.31
CA ALA A 307 -31.75 -6.48 -8.13
C ALA A 307 -31.08 -7.23 -9.27
N LEU A 308 -30.82 -8.55 -9.15
CA LEU A 308 -30.24 -9.38 -10.21
C LEU A 308 -31.24 -9.69 -11.34
N GLU A 309 -32.53 -9.81 -10.98
CA GLU A 309 -33.65 -10.15 -11.88
C GLU A 309 -34.32 -8.93 -12.52
N SER A 310 -34.07 -7.72 -12.03
CA SER A 310 -34.59 -6.46 -12.59
C SER A 310 -33.90 -6.02 -13.88
#